data_AF-A0A068NMQ6-F1
#
_entry.id   AF-A0A068NMQ6-F1
#
_cell.length_a   1.000
_cell.length_b   1.000
_cell.length_c   1.000
_cell.angle_alpha   90.00
_cell.angle_beta   90.00
_cell.angle_gamma   90.00
#
_symmetry.space_group_name_H-M   'P 1'
#
loop_
_entity.id
_entity.type
_entity.pdbx_description
1 polymer ?
#
loop_
_entity_poly.entity_id
_entity_poly.type
_entity_poly.pdbx_seq_one_letter_code
_entity_poly.pdbx_strand_id
1 'polypeptide(L)'
;MDIHPLFHDPKFRLGLDKLMKAASVEGRTICPMCGCLRPHKCHRSRLIGQALISDEIEVPHLDENAKPVPHTVVVEQSMDPQASLF
;
A
#
# COMPACT_ATOMS: atom_id res chain seq x y z
N MET A 1 12.00 9.70 2.50
CA MET A 1 10.97 10.57 3.14
C MET A 1 10.18 9.69 4.07
N ASP A 2 10.19 10.02 5.35
CA ASP A 2 9.40 9.32 6.36
C ASP A 2 7.92 9.69 6.22
N ILE A 3 7.05 8.69 6.09
CA ILE A 3 5.61 8.85 5.87
C ILE A 3 4.79 8.55 7.13
N HIS A 4 5.41 8.01 8.19
CA HIS A 4 4.71 7.66 9.43
C HIS A 4 3.95 8.84 10.06
N PRO A 5 4.41 10.11 9.98
CA PRO A 5 3.61 11.23 10.47
C PRO A 5 2.23 11.35 9.82
N LEU A 6 2.09 10.93 8.56
CA LEU A 6 0.81 10.99 7.83
C LEU A 6 -0.20 9.96 8.36
N PHE A 7 0.24 8.90 9.04
CA PHE A 7 -0.66 7.91 9.63
C PHE A 7 -1.49 8.49 10.78
N HIS A 8 -1.00 9.59 11.38
CA HIS A 8 -1.70 10.30 12.45
C HIS A 8 -2.56 11.45 11.94
N ASP A 9 -2.53 11.78 10.65
CA ASP A 9 -3.40 12.82 10.10
C ASP A 9 -4.88 12.42 10.27
N PRO A 10 -5.72 13.29 10.87
CA PRO A 10 -7.11 12.94 11.15
C PRO A 10 -7.93 12.58 9.90
N LYS A 11 -7.64 13.19 8.74
CA LYS A 11 -8.35 12.90 7.49
C LYS A 11 -7.89 11.56 6.92
N PHE A 12 -6.60 11.26 7.03
CA PHE A 12 -6.06 9.96 6.63
C PHE A 12 -6.66 8.82 7.46
N ARG A 13 -6.63 8.94 8.80
CA ARG A 13 -7.24 7.94 9.70
C ARG A 13 -8.72 7.74 9.43
N LEU A 14 -9.48 8.84 9.28
CA LEU A 14 -10.90 8.74 8.92
C LEU A 14 -11.13 7.98 7.61
N GLY A 15 -10.26 8.16 6.62
CA GLY A 15 -10.31 7.42 5.35
C GLY A 15 -10.00 5.94 5.53
N LEU A 16 -8.95 5.63 6.29
CA LEU A 16 -8.52 4.26 6.58
C LEU A 16 -9.60 3.50 7.38
N ASP A 17 -10.17 4.12 8.41
CA ASP A 17 -11.25 3.53 9.23
C ASP A 17 -12.48 3.21 8.38
N LYS A 18 -12.85 4.10 7.45
CA LYS A 18 -13.95 3.85 6.50
C LYS A 18 -13.64 2.71 5.56
N LEU A 19 -12.41 2.61 5.06
CA LEU A 19 -11.96 1.52 4.21
C LEU A 19 -12.06 0.18 4.95
N MET A 20 -11.52 0.11 6.18
CA MET A 20 -11.55 -1.09 7.02
C MET A 20 -12.98 -1.50 7.38
N LYS A 21 -13.83 -0.54 7.79
CA LYS A 21 -15.25 -0.80 8.07
C LYS A 21 -16.01 -1.29 6.84
N ALA A 22 -15.66 -0.80 5.66
CA ALA A 22 -16.26 -1.28 4.43
C ALA A 22 -15.77 -2.71 4.10
N ALA A 23 -14.51 -3.02 4.36
CA ALA A 23 -13.92 -4.35 4.14
C ALA A 23 -14.37 -5.40 5.17
N SER A 24 -14.79 -4.99 6.36
CA SER A 24 -15.27 -5.90 7.41
C SER A 24 -16.66 -6.50 7.15
N VAL A 25 -17.31 -6.13 6.04
CA VAL A 25 -18.61 -6.69 5.65
C VAL A 25 -18.39 -8.09 5.07
N GLU A 26 -19.05 -9.10 5.63
CA GLU A 26 -18.94 -10.48 5.18
C GLU A 26 -19.25 -10.60 3.67
N GLY A 27 -18.40 -11.35 2.96
CA GLY A 27 -18.51 -11.54 1.51
C GLY A 27 -18.11 -10.34 0.65
N ARG A 28 -17.57 -9.26 1.24
CA ARG A 28 -17.09 -8.09 0.50
C ARG A 28 -15.57 -8.05 0.42
N THR A 29 -15.06 -8.02 -0.80
CA THR A 29 -13.64 -7.75 -1.07
C THR A 29 -13.48 -6.33 -1.61
N ILE A 30 -12.57 -5.56 -1.01
CA ILE A 30 -12.21 -4.23 -1.50
C ILE A 30 -10.82 -4.28 -2.11
N CYS A 31 -10.70 -3.83 -3.35
CA CYS A 31 -9.43 -3.74 -4.06
C CYS A 31 -9.10 -2.27 -4.34
N PRO A 32 -8.28 -1.60 -3.51
CA PRO A 32 -7.82 -0.24 -3.79
C PRO A 32 -6.88 -0.24 -5.00
N MET A 33 -7.44 -0.02 -6.19
CA MET A 33 -6.68 -0.02 -7.43
C MET A 33 -5.92 1.31 -7.64
N CYS A 34 -4.74 1.22 -8.22
CA CYS A 34 -3.94 2.36 -8.68
C CYS A 34 -3.91 2.36 -10.21
N GLY A 35 -3.99 3.53 -10.85
CA GLY A 35 -3.84 3.66 -12.32
C GLY A 35 -2.39 3.49 -12.79
N CYS A 36 -1.44 3.30 -11.88
CA CYS A 36 -0.04 3.06 -12.22
C CYS A 36 0.17 1.57 -12.53
N LEU A 37 0.68 1.26 -13.72
CA LEU A 37 1.07 -0.10 -14.14
C LEU A 37 2.18 -0.72 -13.26
N ARG A 38 2.85 0.08 -12.42
CA ARG A 38 3.98 -0.34 -11.58
C ARG A 38 3.71 0.00 -10.10
N PRO A 39 3.37 -1.00 -9.26
CA PRO A 39 2.97 -0.76 -7.88
C PRO A 39 4.11 -0.18 -7.03
N HIS A 40 5.38 -0.49 -7.30
CA HIS A 40 6.55 0.05 -6.58
C HIS A 40 6.74 1.57 -6.78
N LYS A 41 6.15 2.16 -7.83
CA LYS A 41 6.15 3.61 -8.07
C LYS A 41 4.85 4.30 -7.63
N CYS A 42 3.85 3.55 -7.18
CA CYS A 42 2.56 4.14 -6.79
C CYS A 42 2.61 4.67 -5.35
N HIS A 43 2.24 5.93 -5.17
CA HIS A 43 2.02 6.54 -3.85
C HIS A 43 1.01 5.77 -2.96
N ARG A 44 0.07 5.00 -3.54
CA ARG A 44 -0.86 4.15 -2.78
C ARG A 44 -0.18 2.97 -2.10
N SER A 45 0.78 2.30 -2.75
CA SER A 45 1.50 1.20 -2.10
C SER A 45 2.34 1.75 -0.95
N ARG A 46 3.01 2.88 -1.16
CA ARG A 46 3.84 3.54 -0.15
C ARG A 46 3.04 4.04 1.05
N LEU A 47 1.88 4.67 0.86
CA LEU A 47 1.11 5.27 1.95
C LEU A 47 0.03 4.33 2.50
N ILE A 48 -0.91 3.90 1.65
CA ILE A 48 -2.06 3.10 2.08
C ILE A 48 -1.62 1.66 2.35
N GLY A 49 -0.80 1.07 1.47
CA GLY A 49 -0.28 -0.28 1.64
C GLY A 49 0.52 -0.42 2.94
N GLN A 50 1.43 0.52 3.20
CA GLN A 50 2.21 0.52 4.43
C GLN A 50 1.34 0.69 5.68
N ALA A 51 0.34 1.57 5.67
CA ALA A 51 -0.56 1.76 6.80
C ALA A 51 -1.38 0.50 7.09
N LEU A 52 -1.89 -0.19 6.06
CA LEU A 52 -2.62 -1.44 6.22
C LEU A 52 -1.73 -2.57 6.76
N ILE A 53 -0.48 -2.65 6.31
CA ILE A 53 0.49 -3.62 6.81
C ILE A 53 0.87 -3.34 8.27
N SER A 54 0.94 -2.08 8.68
CA SER A 54 1.11 -1.70 10.09
C SER A 54 -0.05 -2.14 10.98
N ASP A 55 -1.25 -2.27 10.42
CA ASP A 55 -2.44 -2.82 11.08
C ASP A 55 -2.57 -4.35 10.89
N GLU A 56 -1.49 -5.04 10.49
CA GLU A 56 -1.40 -6.49 10.25
C GLU A 56 -2.33 -7.01 9.14
N ILE A 57 -2.75 -6.14 8.22
CA ILE A 57 -3.60 -6.51 7.08
C ILE A 57 -2.71 -6.86 5.89
N GLU A 58 -2.84 -8.09 5.39
CA GLU A 58 -2.16 -8.51 4.15
C GLU A 58 -2.75 -7.79 2.93
N VAL A 59 -1.88 -7.17 2.12
CA VAL A 59 -2.27 -6.43 0.92
C VAL A 59 -1.49 -6.94 -0.29
N PRO A 60 -2.10 -7.74 -1.19
CA PRO A 60 -1.51 -8.06 -2.48
C PRO A 60 -1.66 -6.88 -3.45
N HIS A 61 -0.67 -6.69 -4.31
CA HIS A 61 -0.66 -5.71 -5.40
C HIS A 61 -0.64 -6.43 -6.73
N LEU A 62 -1.22 -5.82 -7.77
CA LEU A 62 -1.10 -6.36 -9.12
C LEU A 62 0.15 -5.78 -9.80
N ASP A 63 0.99 -6.66 -10.35
CA ASP A 63 2.13 -6.27 -11.17
C ASP A 63 1.70 -5.91 -12.61
N GLU A 64 2.66 -5.55 -13.45
CA GLU A 64 2.43 -5.19 -14.86
C GLU A 64 1.87 -6.34 -15.72
N ASN A 65 1.95 -7.58 -15.23
CA ASN A 65 1.41 -8.78 -15.88
C ASN A 65 0.08 -9.22 -15.24
N ALA A 66 -0.54 -8.36 -14.42
CA ALA A 66 -1.74 -8.64 -13.65
C ALA A 66 -1.60 -9.83 -12.67
N LYS A 67 -0.38 -10.13 -12.21
CA LYS A 67 -0.14 -11.14 -11.19
C LYS A 67 -0.15 -10.51 -9.79
N PRO A 68 -0.77 -11.17 -8.80
CA PRO A 68 -0.72 -10.72 -7.42
C PRO A 68 0.70 -10.91 -6.85
N VAL A 69 1.26 -9.85 -6.28
CA VAL A 69 2.54 -9.83 -5.57
C VAL A 69 2.32 -9.29 -4.15
N PRO A 70 2.98 -9.85 -3.12
CA PRO A 70 2.84 -9.36 -1.75
C PRO A 70 3.45 -7.96 -1.59
N HIS A 71 2.99 -7.21 -0.60
CA HIS A 71 3.49 -5.85 -0.35
C HIS A 71 5.01 -5.79 -0.12
N THR A 72 5.59 -6.80 0.55
CA THR A 72 7.04 -6.89 0.81
C THR A 72 7.87 -6.81 -0.46
N VAL A 73 7.49 -7.57 -1.50
CA VAL A 73 8.15 -7.58 -2.81
C VAL A 73 8.03 -6.22 -3.51
N VAL A 74 6.90 -5.53 -3.36
CA VAL A 74 6.70 -4.19 -3.94
C VAL A 74 7.61 -3.15 -3.27
N VAL A 75 7.81 -3.26 -1.96
CA VAL A 75 8.70 -2.37 -1.20
C VAL A 75 10.16 -2.61 -1.58
N GLU A 76 10.59 -3.87 -1.68
CA GLU A 76 11.95 -4.22 -2.14
C GLU A 76 12.23 -3.69 -3.55
N GLN A 77 11.28 -3.82 -4.49
CA GLN A 77 11.40 -3.26 -5.84
C GLN A 77 11.44 -1.72 -5.87
N SER A 78 10.97 -1.06 -4.82
CA SER A 78 11.05 0.40 -4.68
C SER A 78 12.38 0.87 -4.10
N MET A 79 13.16 -0.03 -3.48
CA MET A 79 14.51 0.25 -3.00
C MET A 79 15.47 0.20 -4.19
N ASP A 80 15.91 1.38 -4.63
CA ASP A 80 16.89 1.52 -5.69
C ASP A 80 18.22 0.85 -5.26
N PRO A 81 18.74 -0.17 -5.96
CA PRO A 81 20.01 -0.80 -5.62
C PRO A 81 21.21 0.16 -5.72
N GLN A 82 21.01 1.33 -6.34
CA GLN A 82 22.03 2.35 -6.57
C GLN A 82 22.00 3.48 -5.52
N ALA A 83 21.63 3.17 -4.27
CA ALA A 83 21.72 4.11 -3.15
C ALA A 83 23.15 4.27 -2.57
N SER A 84 24.15 3.53 -3.08
CA SER A 84 25.55 3.60 -2.64
C SER A 84 26.49 3.61 -3.85
N LEU A 85 26.71 4.80 -4.43
CA LEU A 85 27.83 5.06 -5.33
C LEU A 85 28.74 6.20 -4.84
N PHE A 86 28.59 6.59 -3.58
CA PHE A 86 29.48 7.50 -2.86
C PHE A 86 29.63 7.01 -1.43
#